data_AF-A6GLW1-F1
#
_entry.id   AF-A6GLW1-F1
#
_cell.length_a   1.000
_cell.length_b   1.000
_cell.length_c   1.000
_cell.angle_alpha   90.00
_cell.angle_beta   90.00
_cell.angle_gamma   90.00
#
_symmetry.space_group_name_H-M   'P 1'
#
loop_
_entity.id
_entity.type
_entity.pdbx_description
1 polymer ?
#
loop_
_entity_poly.entity_id
_entity_poly.type
_entity_poly.pdbx_seq_one_letter_code
_entity_poly.pdbx_strand_id
1 'polypeptide(L)'
;MKSTELILQQLITLLEKSEETNWSVSLRSLMLALNQCANDSERNYVRSQLKRIFGGMGSFSDLVLYKNARVLVVENNQLETLRRALYESLK
;
A
#
# COMPACT_ATOMS: atom_id res chain seq x y z
N MET A 1 14.11 -8.47 -6.92
CA MET A 1 13.09 -7.53 -6.41
C MET A 1 11.82 -8.30 -6.10
N LYS A 2 11.08 -7.95 -5.03
CA LYS A 2 9.72 -8.50 -4.78
C LYS A 2 8.75 -7.94 -5.83
N SER A 3 7.73 -8.71 -6.25
CA SER A 3 6.68 -8.22 -7.15
C SER A 3 5.77 -7.20 -6.45
N THR A 4 5.13 -6.32 -7.22
CA THR A 4 4.21 -5.29 -6.69
C THR A 4 3.07 -5.92 -5.91
N GLU A 5 2.52 -7.02 -6.43
CA GLU A 5 1.44 -7.81 -5.85
C GLU A 5 1.82 -8.37 -4.48
N LEU A 6 3.03 -8.92 -4.34
CA LEU A 6 3.51 -9.45 -3.06
C LEU A 6 3.68 -8.34 -2.02
N ILE A 7 4.18 -7.18 -2.44
CA ILE A 7 4.34 -6.02 -1.54
C ILE A 7 2.97 -5.51 -1.08
N LEU A 8 1.99 -5.41 -1.99
CA LEU A 8 0.62 -5.03 -1.67
C LEU A 8 -0.02 -6.01 -0.68
N GLN A 9 0.16 -7.32 -0.89
CA GLN A 9 -0.34 -8.33 0.03
C GLN A 9 0.27 -8.17 1.44
N GLN A 10 1.58 -7.93 1.53
CA GLN A 10 2.27 -7.70 2.81
C GLN A 10 1.78 -6.43 3.51
N LEU A 11 1.55 -5.35 2.76
CA LEU A 11 0.96 -4.12 3.28
C LEU A 11 -0.45 -4.35 3.81
N ILE A 12 -1.34 -4.96 3.02
CA ILE A 12 -2.72 -5.25 3.42
C ILE A 12 -2.74 -6.05 4.73
N THR A 13 -1.94 -7.12 4.82
CA THR A 13 -1.85 -7.93 6.06
C THR A 13 -1.34 -7.13 7.26
N LEU A 14 -0.35 -6.25 7.07
CA LEU A 14 0.17 -5.39 8.15
C LEU A 14 -0.90 -4.41 8.65
N LEU A 15 -1.62 -3.77 7.72
CA LEU A 15 -2.67 -2.82 8.02
C LEU A 15 -3.84 -3.49 8.75
N GLU A 16 -4.28 -4.66 8.29
CA GLU A 16 -5.36 -5.43 8.93
C GLU A 16 -4.99 -5.86 10.36
N LYS A 17 -3.76 -6.34 10.57
CA LYS A 17 -3.26 -6.67 11.92
C LYS A 17 -3.20 -5.46 12.85
N SER A 18 -3.03 -4.27 12.27
CA SER A 18 -2.97 -2.99 12.97
C SER A 18 -4.33 -2.32 13.10
N GLU A 19 -5.41 -3.01 12.69
CA GLU A 19 -6.80 -2.49 12.68
C GLU A 19 -7.01 -1.25 11.79
N GLU A 20 -6.09 -1.01 10.85
CA GLU A 20 -6.19 0.07 9.85
C GLU A 20 -7.01 -0.39 8.64
N THR A 21 -8.32 -0.12 8.69
CA THR A 21 -9.30 -0.62 7.71
C THR A 21 -9.38 0.25 6.45
N ASN A 22 -9.21 1.56 6.54
CA ASN A 22 -9.38 2.46 5.40
C ASN A 22 -8.33 2.20 4.31
N TRP A 23 -7.06 2.15 4.72
CA TRP A 23 -5.97 1.90 3.78
C TRP A 23 -5.89 0.43 3.34
N SER A 24 -6.23 -0.54 4.21
CA SER A 24 -6.24 -1.96 3.80
C SER A 24 -7.28 -2.23 2.71
N VAL A 25 -8.49 -1.68 2.83
CA VAL A 25 -9.53 -1.78 1.80
C VAL A 25 -9.09 -1.08 0.51
N SER A 26 -8.53 0.12 0.61
CA SER A 26 -8.08 0.88 -0.57
C SER A 26 -6.98 0.15 -1.34
N LEU A 27 -5.99 -0.41 -0.64
CA LEU A 27 -4.91 -1.19 -1.27
C LEU A 27 -5.42 -2.51 -1.84
N ARG A 28 -6.40 -3.17 -1.19
CA ARG A 28 -7.02 -4.40 -1.69
C ARG A 28 -7.77 -4.15 -3.01
N SER A 29 -8.51 -3.04 -3.11
CA SER A 29 -9.18 -2.63 -4.36
C SER A 29 -8.18 -2.40 -5.50
N LEU A 30 -7.06 -1.72 -5.22
CA LEU A 30 -6.01 -1.50 -6.22
C LEU A 30 -5.30 -2.79 -6.64
N MET A 31 -5.05 -3.70 -5.69
CA MET A 31 -4.47 -5.02 -5.98
C MET A 31 -5.40 -5.87 -6.85
N LEU A 32 -6.72 -5.85 -6.57
CA LEU A 32 -7.71 -6.54 -7.40
C LEU A 32 -7.74 -5.97 -8.82
N ALA A 33 -7.77 -4.65 -8.96
CA ALA A 33 -7.73 -3.98 -10.27
C ALA A 33 -6.46 -4.35 -11.05
N LEU A 34 -5.30 -4.39 -10.38
CA LEU A 34 -4.03 -4.78 -11.00
C LEU A 34 -4.07 -6.23 -11.53
N ASN A 35 -4.67 -7.15 -10.78
CA ASN A 35 -4.80 -8.56 -11.15
C ASN A 35 -5.81 -8.79 -12.28
N GLN A 36 -6.73 -7.86 -12.51
CA GLN A 36 -7.77 -7.94 -13.54
C GLN A 36 -7.40 -7.27 -14.86
N CYS A 37 -6.26 -6.57 -14.93
CA CYS A 37 -5.81 -5.90 -16.14
C CYS A 37 -5.56 -6.91 -17.28
N ALA A 38 -6.23 -6.71 -18.41
CA ALA A 38 -6.11 -7.55 -19.60
C ALA A 38 -4.92 -7.16 -20.50
N ASN A 39 -4.41 -5.94 -20.34
CA ASN A 39 -3.33 -5.40 -21.17
C ASN A 39 -2.45 -4.40 -20.39
N ASP A 40 -1.33 -4.01 -21.00
CA ASP A 40 -0.35 -3.11 -20.39
C ASP A 40 -0.88 -1.68 -20.15
N SER A 41 -1.81 -1.20 -20.97
CA SER A 41 -2.40 0.13 -20.78
C SER A 41 -3.22 0.21 -19.50
N GLU A 42 -4.08 -0.78 -19.25
CA GLU A 42 -4.82 -0.91 -17.99
C GLU A 42 -3.88 -1.06 -16.79
N ARG A 43 -2.85 -1.91 -16.94
CA ARG A 43 -1.84 -2.11 -15.89
C ARG A 43 -1.12 -0.79 -15.56
N ASN A 44 -0.73 -0.03 -16.57
CA ASN A 44 -0.08 1.27 -16.41
C ASN A 44 -1.01 2.30 -15.75
N TYR A 45 -2.30 2.29 -16.10
CA TYR A 45 -3.30 3.10 -15.43
C TYR A 45 -3.39 2.76 -13.94
N VAL A 46 -3.54 1.48 -13.57
CA VAL A 46 -3.61 1.07 -12.16
C VAL A 46 -2.30 1.42 -11.41
N ARG A 47 -1.13 1.23 -12.04
CA ARG A 47 0.16 1.67 -11.50
C ARG A 47 0.21 3.18 -11.24
N SER A 48 -0.40 4.00 -12.11
CA SER A 48 -0.50 5.45 -11.89
C SER A 48 -1.38 5.79 -10.68
N GLN A 49 -2.48 5.04 -10.47
CA GLN A 49 -3.33 5.23 -9.29
C GLN A 49 -2.60 4.84 -8.01
N LEU A 50 -1.82 3.75 -8.04
CA LEU A 50 -0.93 3.35 -6.96
C LEU A 50 0.15 4.40 -6.66
N LYS A 51 0.72 5.07 -7.67
CA LYS A 51 1.65 6.18 -7.42
C LYS A 51 0.97 7.37 -6.76
N ARG A 52 -0.27 7.67 -7.16
CA ARG A 52 -1.01 8.85 -6.66
C ARG A 52 -1.25 8.80 -5.16
N ILE A 53 -1.40 7.62 -4.55
CA ILE A 53 -1.63 7.51 -3.10
C ILE A 53 -0.45 7.98 -2.25
N PHE A 54 0.74 8.15 -2.82
CA PHE A 54 1.93 8.63 -2.10
C PHE A 54 2.03 10.16 -1.99
N GLY A 55 1.16 10.91 -2.69
CA GLY A 55 1.20 12.37 -2.71
C GLY A 55 -0.07 13.03 -2.17
N GLY A 56 0.07 14.27 -1.70
CA GLY A 56 -1.02 15.08 -1.13
C GLY A 56 -1.11 14.98 0.39
N MET A 57 -1.99 15.79 1.00
CA MET A 57 -2.26 15.78 2.44
C MET A 57 -3.17 14.61 2.81
N GLY A 58 -2.79 13.84 3.83
CA GLY A 58 -3.54 12.63 4.23
C GLY A 58 -3.29 11.45 3.29
N SER A 59 -2.16 11.48 2.58
CA SER A 59 -1.73 10.43 1.67
C SER A 59 -1.36 9.15 2.42
N PHE A 60 -1.15 8.07 1.68
CA PHE A 60 -0.67 6.83 2.26
C PHE A 60 0.69 7.00 2.94
N SER A 61 1.50 7.96 2.49
CA SER A 61 2.80 8.30 3.08
C SER A 61 2.65 8.90 4.49
N ASP A 62 1.52 9.58 4.76
CA ASP A 62 1.27 10.25 6.04
C ASP A 62 0.70 9.31 7.11
N LEU A 63 0.25 8.12 6.72
CA LEU A 63 -0.34 7.17 7.66
C LEU A 63 0.71 6.74 8.72
N VAL A 64 0.28 6.76 9.97
CA VAL A 64 1.03 6.19 11.10
C VAL A 64 0.08 5.27 11.86
N LEU A 65 0.54 4.06 12.15
CA LEU A 65 -0.26 3.03 12.81
C LEU A 65 -0.26 3.24 14.32
N TYR A 66 -1.45 3.23 14.90
CA TYR A 66 -1.69 3.32 16.35
C TYR A 66 -2.69 2.26 16.79
N LYS A 67 -2.54 1.78 18.01
CA LYS A 67 -3.54 0.94 18.68
C LYS A 67 -3.65 1.35 20.14
N ASN A 68 -4.86 1.50 20.66
CA ASN A 68 -5.11 1.94 22.03
C ASN A 68 -4.33 3.21 22.41
N ALA A 69 -4.34 4.21 21.50
CA ALA A 69 -3.61 5.48 21.62
C ALA A 69 -2.07 5.35 21.73
N ARG A 70 -1.49 4.20 21.38
CA ARG A 70 -0.04 3.98 21.35
C ARG A 70 0.45 3.77 19.93
N VAL A 71 1.58 4.39 19.60
CA VAL A 71 2.27 4.19 18.32
C VAL A 71 2.71 2.73 18.23
N LEU A 72 2.41 2.07 17.12
CA LEU A 72 2.90 0.73 16.81
C LEU A 72 4.29 0.82 16.16
N VAL A 73 5.36 0.98 16.96
CA VAL A 73 6.70 1.32 16.45
C VAL A 73 7.25 0.26 15.48
N VAL A 74 7.11 -1.02 15.82
CA VAL A 74 7.62 -2.13 14.99
C VAL A 74 6.89 -2.19 13.66
N GLU A 75 5.56 -2.06 13.70
CA GLU A 75 4.68 -2.08 12.54
C GLU A 75 4.91 -0.87 11.65
N ASN A 76 5.14 0.32 12.21
CA ASN A 76 5.45 1.52 11.43
C ASN A 76 6.83 1.42 10.75
N ASN A 77 7.83 0.80 11.38
CA ASN A 77 9.11 0.52 10.73
C ASN A 77 8.95 -0.47 9.56
N GLN A 78 8.10 -1.49 9.74
CA GLN A 78 7.75 -2.42 8.67
C GLN A 78 6.97 -1.72 7.55
N LEU A 79 6.03 -0.84 7.90
CA LEU A 79 5.23 -0.06 6.97
C LEU A 79 6.12 0.83 6.09
N GLU A 80 7.07 1.53 6.69
CA GLU A 80 8.03 2.37 5.96
C GLU A 80 8.88 1.55 4.99
N THR A 81 9.34 0.38 5.43
CA THR A 81 10.10 -0.54 4.56
C THR A 81 9.27 -0.99 3.36
N LEU A 82 8.00 -1.36 3.59
CA LEU A 82 7.09 -1.80 2.53
C LEU A 82 6.65 -0.66 1.61
N ARG A 83 6.45 0.55 2.12
CA ARG A 83 6.16 1.76 1.33
C ARG A 83 7.26 2.04 0.32
N ARG A 84 8.51 2.04 0.78
CA ARG A 84 9.68 2.22 -0.09
C ARG A 84 9.72 1.13 -1.15
N ALA A 85 9.56 -0.13 -0.76
CA ALA A 85 9.56 -1.25 -1.70
C ALA A 85 8.45 -1.09 -2.77
N LEU A 86 7.24 -0.67 -2.37
CA LEU A 86 6.13 -0.44 -3.29
C LEU A 86 6.44 0.72 -4.24
N TYR A 87 6.94 1.84 -3.72
CA TYR A 87 7.28 2.99 -4.56
C TYR A 87 8.37 2.64 -5.60
N GLU A 88 9.40 1.92 -5.19
CA GLU A 88 10.46 1.45 -6.10
C GLU A 88 9.95 0.43 -7.12
N SER A 89 9.00 -0.45 -6.77
CA SER A 89 8.40 -1.40 -7.75
C SER A 89 7.48 -0.73 -8.77
N LEU A 90 7.08 0.52 -8.50
CA LEU A 90 6.25 1.34 -9.38
C LEU A 90 7.07 2.21 -10.33
N LYS A 91 8.35 2.44 -10.07
CA LYS A 91 9.26 3.10 -11.03
C LYS A 91 9.30 2.31 -12.34
#